data_AF-A0A4R6IMG1-F1
#
_entry.id   AF-A0A4R6IMG1-F1
#
_cell.length_a   1.000
_cell.length_b   1.000
_cell.length_c   1.000
_cell.angle_alpha   90.00
_cell.angle_beta   90.00
_cell.angle_gamma   90.00
#
_symmetry.space_group_name_H-M   'P 1'
#
loop_
_entity.id
_entity.type
_entity.pdbx_description
1 polymer ?
#
loop_
_entity_poly.entity_id
_entity_poly.type
_entity_poly.pdbx_seq_one_letter_code
_entity_poly.pdbx_strand_id
1 'polypeptide(L)'
;MEQILKRLNFQPATLTITEMENPEQVLATFFENCPIHEVRENLWEMYKGWIYNSAEYTDPDQTRAMMSFYTELVNFVNAAFLSAEKTNGN
;
A
#
# COMPACT_ATOMS: atom_id res chain seq x y z
N MET A 1 -16.03 13.28 -6.84
CA MET A 1 -15.21 12.45 -7.76
C MET A 1 -14.17 13.27 -8.54
N GLU A 2 -14.55 14.33 -9.26
CA GLU A 2 -13.65 15.07 -10.17
C GLU A 2 -12.38 15.64 -9.50
N GLN A 3 -12.49 16.16 -8.28
CA GLN A 3 -11.33 16.65 -7.52
C GLN A 3 -10.40 15.53 -7.02
N ILE A 4 -10.93 14.33 -6.78
CA ILE A 4 -10.14 13.15 -6.37
C ILE A 4 -9.36 12.60 -7.57
N LEU A 5 -10.01 12.49 -8.73
CA LEU A 5 -9.38 12.05 -9.98
C LEU A 5 -8.22 12.98 -10.43
N LYS A 6 -8.37 14.29 -10.21
CA LYS A 6 -7.28 15.26 -10.40
C LYS A 6 -6.08 14.97 -9.50
N ARG A 7 -6.29 14.58 -8.25
CA ARG A 7 -5.22 14.21 -7.31
C ARG A 7 -4.56 12.86 -7.64
N LEU A 8 -5.27 11.97 -8.32
CA LEU A 8 -4.72 10.75 -8.92
C LEU A 8 -3.95 11.02 -10.22
N ASN A 9 -3.70 12.31 -10.56
CA ASN A 9 -3.03 12.73 -11.79
C ASN A 9 -3.68 12.16 -13.06
N PHE A 10 -5.00 11.96 -13.04
CA PHE A 10 -5.76 11.32 -14.12
C PHE A 10 -5.21 9.96 -14.58
N GLN A 11 -4.37 9.31 -13.78
CA GLN A 11 -4.01 7.92 -14.05
C GLN A 11 -5.28 7.08 -13.88
N PRO A 12 -5.52 6.10 -14.77
CA PRO A 12 -6.67 5.24 -14.63
C PRO A 12 -6.58 4.55 -13.27
N ALA A 13 -7.53 4.85 -12.38
CA ALA A 13 -7.71 4.01 -11.21
C ALA A 13 -7.98 2.60 -11.73
N THR A 14 -7.21 1.62 -11.28
CA THR A 14 -7.54 0.21 -11.52
C THR A 14 -8.87 -0.18 -10.87
N LEU A 15 -9.39 0.68 -10.01
CA LEU A 15 -10.67 0.57 -9.34
C LEU A 15 -11.82 0.99 -10.28
N THR A 16 -12.85 0.16 -10.31
CA THR A 16 -14.16 0.45 -10.90
C THR A 16 -14.85 1.62 -10.16
N ILE A 17 -15.91 2.17 -10.77
CA ILE A 17 -16.70 3.24 -10.14
C ILE A 17 -17.24 2.82 -8.77
N THR A 18 -17.75 1.59 -8.66
CA THR A 18 -18.27 1.03 -7.42
C THR A 18 -17.21 0.92 -6.33
N GLU A 19 -15.98 0.54 -6.68
CA GLU A 19 -14.85 0.46 -5.75
C GLU A 19 -14.34 1.84 -5.35
N MET A 20 -14.42 2.84 -6.23
CA MET A 20 -14.11 4.24 -5.89
C MET A 20 -15.16 4.84 -4.95
N GLU A 21 -16.41 4.41 -5.04
CA GLU A 21 -17.50 4.81 -4.15
C GLU A 21 -17.44 4.08 -2.80
N ASN A 22 -16.89 2.86 -2.75
CA ASN A 22 -16.81 2.01 -1.55
C ASN A 22 -15.38 1.49 -1.32
N PRO A 23 -14.40 2.37 -1.06
CA PRO A 23 -13.00 1.96 -0.93
C PRO A 23 -12.75 1.04 0.27
N GLU A 24 -13.59 1.09 1.32
CA GLU A 24 -13.45 0.17 2.46
C GLU A 24 -13.68 -1.29 2.06
N GLN A 25 -14.58 -1.53 1.10
CA GLN A 25 -14.86 -2.89 0.61
C GLN A 25 -13.67 -3.46 -0.16
N VAL A 26 -12.90 -2.61 -0.85
CA VAL A 26 -11.64 -3.00 -1.50
C VAL A 26 -10.62 -3.45 -0.45
N LEU A 27 -10.51 -2.71 0.65
CA LEU A 27 -9.60 -3.06 1.75
C LEU A 27 -10.01 -4.37 2.43
N ALA A 28 -11.30 -4.54 2.73
CA ALA A 28 -11.82 -5.78 3.32
C ALA A 28 -11.54 -6.98 2.42
N THR A 29 -11.89 -6.88 1.14
CA THR A 29 -11.63 -7.94 0.14
C THR A 29 -10.14 -8.26 0.02
N PHE A 30 -9.27 -7.25 0.08
CA PHE A 30 -7.83 -7.46 0.05
C PHE A 30 -7.36 -8.29 1.26
N PHE A 31 -7.76 -7.93 2.48
CA PHE A 31 -7.30 -8.62 3.70
C PHE A 31 -7.98 -9.96 3.97
N GLU A 32 -9.14 -10.23 3.36
CA GLU A 32 -9.74 -11.58 3.31
C GLU A 32 -8.86 -12.55 2.51
N ASN A 33 -8.28 -12.07 1.40
CA ASN A 33 -7.46 -12.89 0.51
C ASN A 33 -5.97 -12.89 0.90
N CYS A 34 -5.50 -11.84 1.57
CA CYS A 34 -4.11 -11.60 1.91
C CYS A 34 -4.00 -11.34 3.42
N PRO A 35 -3.76 -12.37 4.26
CA PRO A 35 -3.59 -12.19 5.69
C PRO A 35 -2.52 -11.16 6.02
N ILE A 36 -2.79 -10.29 7.00
CA ILE A 36 -1.90 -9.15 7.33
C ILE A 36 -0.45 -9.55 7.63
N HIS A 37 -0.22 -10.74 8.18
CA HIS A 37 1.14 -11.23 8.45
C HIS A 37 1.88 -11.55 7.14
N GLU A 38 1.24 -12.23 6.19
CA GLU A 38 1.80 -12.52 4.86
C GLU A 38 2.05 -11.23 4.07
N VAL A 39 1.15 -10.25 4.15
CA VAL A 39 1.34 -8.94 3.49
C VAL A 39 2.60 -8.24 4.03
N ARG A 40 2.83 -8.26 5.35
CA ARG A 40 4.03 -7.66 5.96
C ARG A 40 5.30 -8.41 5.55
N GLU A 41 5.25 -9.74 5.50
CA GLU A 41 6.37 -10.55 5.03
C GLU A 41 6.70 -10.24 3.56
N ASN A 42 5.69 -10.19 2.69
CA ASN A 42 5.85 -9.86 1.29
C ASN A 42 6.43 -8.44 1.09
N LEU A 43 5.98 -7.46 1.87
CA LEU A 43 6.56 -6.10 1.83
C LEU A 43 8.03 -6.09 2.24
N TRP A 44 8.41 -6.88 3.25
CA TRP A 44 9.80 -7.02 3.65
C TRP A 44 10.65 -7.67 2.56
N GLU A 45 10.17 -8.73 1.92
CA GLU A 45 10.85 -9.36 0.78
C GLU A 45 11.01 -8.39 -0.39
N MET A 46 10.00 -7.56 -0.69
CA MET A 46 10.10 -6.51 -1.71
C MET A 46 11.20 -5.48 -1.37
N TYR A 47 11.25 -5.02 -0.11
CA TYR A 47 12.28 -4.07 0.32
C TYR A 47 13.68 -4.68 0.23
N LYS A 48 13.87 -5.92 0.70
CA LYS A 48 15.14 -6.65 0.56
C LYS A 48 15.53 -6.83 -0.91
N GLY A 49 14.59 -7.23 -1.75
CA GLY A 49 14.82 -7.38 -3.19
C GLY A 49 15.28 -6.07 -3.84
N TRP A 50 14.67 -4.94 -3.45
CA TRP A 50 15.13 -3.63 -3.88
C TRP A 50 16.56 -3.35 -3.40
N ILE A 51 16.85 -3.54 -2.11
CA ILE A 51 18.19 -3.31 -1.54
C ILE A 51 19.25 -4.15 -2.28
N TYR A 52 19.02 -5.46 -2.42
CA TYR A 52 19.99 -6.35 -3.06
C TYR A 52 20.24 -6.02 -4.53
N ASN A 53 19.23 -5.54 -5.25
CA ASN A 53 19.36 -5.18 -6.66
C ASN A 53 19.95 -3.77 -6.87
N SER A 54 19.80 -2.87 -5.90
CA SER A 54 20.16 -1.46 -6.03
C SER A 54 21.42 -1.06 -5.26
N ALA A 55 21.98 -1.96 -4.43
CA ALA A 55 23.09 -1.68 -3.52
C ALA A 55 24.33 -1.08 -4.20
N GLU A 56 24.61 -1.43 -5.46
CA GLU A 56 25.77 -0.89 -6.20
C GLU A 56 25.53 0.48 -6.83
N TYR A 57 24.26 0.90 -6.94
CA TYR A 57 23.84 2.06 -7.73
C TYR A 57 23.16 3.15 -6.91
N THR A 58 22.92 2.91 -5.62
CA THR A 58 22.16 3.82 -4.76
C THR A 58 23.08 4.71 -3.94
N ASP A 59 22.81 6.01 -3.97
CA ASP A 59 23.44 6.93 -3.06
C ASP A 59 22.85 6.80 -1.64
N PRO A 60 23.54 7.31 -0.60
CA PRO A 60 23.07 7.23 0.78
C PRO A 60 21.71 7.92 1.02
N ASP A 61 21.37 8.96 0.26
CA ASP A 61 20.12 9.71 0.41
C ASP A 61 18.95 8.93 -0.18
N GLN A 62 19.14 8.26 -1.33
CA GLN A 62 18.17 7.33 -1.91
C GLN A 62 17.92 6.14 -0.98
N THR A 63 18.97 5.57 -0.39
CA THR A 63 18.85 4.48 0.58
C THR A 63 18.01 4.91 1.78
N ARG A 64 18.28 6.11 2.33
CA ARG A 64 17.51 6.68 3.45
C ARG A 64 16.06 6.93 3.04
N ALA A 65 15.82 7.51 1.87
CA ALA A 65 14.48 7.77 1.37
C ALA A 65 13.66 6.49 1.23
N MET A 66 14.26 5.42 0.70
CA MET A 66 13.59 4.13 0.54
C MET A 66 13.33 3.41 1.85
N MET A 67 14.24 3.51 2.82
CA MET A 67 14.00 3.00 4.18
C MET A 67 12.82 3.72 4.86
N SER A 68 12.76 5.05 4.73
CA SER A 68 11.63 5.84 5.23
C SER A 68 10.33 5.45 4.52
N PHE A 69 10.36 5.32 3.19
CA PHE A 69 9.20 4.90 2.40
C PHE A 69 8.68 3.53 2.81
N TYR A 70 9.56 2.53 3.01
CA TYR A 70 9.17 1.22 3.50
C TYR A 70 8.47 1.30 4.86
N THR A 71 9.00 2.10 5.78
CA THR A 71 8.42 2.28 7.12
C THR A 71 7.02 2.88 7.04
N GLU A 72 6.85 3.93 6.24
CA GLU A 72 5.54 4.56 6.02
C GLU A 72 4.56 3.61 5.32
N LEU A 73 5.03 2.79 4.37
CA LEU A 73 4.20 1.81 3.68
C LEU A 73 3.70 0.71 4.62
N VAL A 74 4.54 0.24 5.55
CA VAL A 74 4.12 -0.71 6.60
C VAL A 74 3.04 -0.08 7.49
N ASN A 75 3.22 1.19 7.90
CA ASN A 75 2.22 1.92 8.68
C ASN A 75 0.91 2.10 7.91
N PHE A 76 0.99 2.42 6.61
CA PHE A 76 -0.17 2.52 5.74
C PHE A 76 -0.95 1.20 5.67
N VAL A 77 -0.27 0.07 5.45
CA VAL A 77 -0.92 -1.25 5.40
C VAL A 77 -1.56 -1.60 6.74
N ASN A 78 -0.89 -1.30 7.86
CA ASN A 78 -1.46 -1.51 9.18
C ASN A 78 -2.72 -0.67 9.41
N ALA A 79 -2.70 0.60 9.01
CA ALA A 79 -3.87 1.48 9.10
C ALA A 79 -5.02 1.00 8.19
N ALA A 80 -4.70 0.56 6.98
CA ALA A 80 -5.67 -0.01 6.05
C ALA A 80 -6.35 -1.25 6.62
N PHE A 81 -5.59 -2.15 7.25
CA PHE A 81 -6.13 -3.33 7.92
C PHE A 81 -7.09 -2.95 9.05
N LEU A 82 -6.68 -2.05 9.94
CA LEU A 82 -7.54 -1.57 11.03
C LEU A 82 -8.81 -0.87 10.51
N SER A 83 -8.73 -0.22 9.34
CA SER A 83 -9.90 0.38 8.70
C SER A 83 -10.86 -0.68 8.16
N ALA A 84 -10.33 -1.74 7.53
CA ALA A 84 -11.13 -2.86 7.03
C ALA A 84 -11.87 -3.59 8.17
N GLU A 85 -11.17 -3.87 9.27
CA GLU A 85 -11.75 -4.57 10.44
C GLU A 85 -12.89 -3.77 11.10
N LYS A 86 -12.78 -2.44 11.12
CA LYS A 86 -13.85 -1.57 11.65
C LYS A 86 -15.11 -1.60 10.80
N THR A 87 -14.98 -1.83 9.49
CA THR A 87 -16.11 -1.94 8.57
C THR A 87 -16.77 -3.31 8.67
N ASN A 88 -16.00 -4.37 8.92
CA ASN A 88 -16.51 -5.74 9.09
C ASN A 88 -17.15 -6.00 10.47
N GLY A 89 -16.84 -5.18 11.48
CA GLY A 89 -17.33 -5.31 12.85
C GLY A 89 -18.61 -4.51 13.19
N ASN A 90 -19.20 -3.81 12.21
CA ASN A 90 -20.50 -3.13 12.30
C ASN A 90 -21.57 -3.90 11.53
#